data_AF-A0A7X3TYD5-F1
#
_entry.id   AF-A0A7X3TYD5-F1
#
_cell.length_a   1.000
_cell.length_b   1.000
_cell.length_c   1.000
_cell.angle_alpha   90.00
_cell.angle_beta   90.00
_cell.angle_gamma   90.00
#
_symmetry.space_group_name_H-M   'P 1'
#
loop_
_entity.id
_entity.type
_entity.pdbx_description
1 polymer ?
#
loop_
_entity_poly.entity_id
_entity_poly.type
_entity_poly.pdbx_seq_one_letter_code
_entity_poly.pdbx_strand_id
1 'polypeptide(L)'
;MEPLRPLKRRLTRRDLLRLGPAAAGALALGCRPGAAPPPGVSPGSRRITGAIVGASHRIGHRLREGAFPAPQQTRDVPVVIVGAGIAGLSAAWKLARSGMRDFVLLELEPEPGGNARWGRNEVSAYPWGAHYVPVPGPEATAVRELLEEMGLVQDHGPDGEPIYDPRHLCHAPQERLFIDGEWRGEISARAQTGAGAPRAAAARGGLGGPHRR
;
A
#
# COMPACT_ATOMS: atom_id res chain seq x y z
N MET A 1 27.68 -56.58 -1.72
CA MET A 1 27.18 -55.86 -0.53
C MET A 1 27.81 -54.47 -0.56
N GLU A 2 27.09 -53.50 -1.10
CA GLU A 2 27.60 -52.16 -1.42
C GLU A 2 27.41 -51.24 -0.20
N PRO A 3 28.45 -50.53 0.28
CA PRO A 3 28.29 -49.65 1.43
C PRO A 3 27.55 -48.36 1.04
N LEU A 4 26.51 -48.05 1.82
CA LEU A 4 25.66 -46.88 1.68
C LEU A 4 26.46 -45.57 1.76
N ARG A 5 26.27 -44.70 0.76
CA ARG A 5 26.82 -43.33 0.71
C ARG A 5 26.37 -42.52 1.95
N PRO A 6 27.25 -41.71 2.58
CA PRO A 6 26.84 -40.84 3.67
C PRO A 6 25.92 -39.71 3.17
N LEU A 7 24.82 -39.49 3.90
CA LEU A 7 23.87 -38.40 3.67
C LEU A 7 24.60 -37.05 3.73
N LYS A 8 24.50 -36.24 2.66
CA LYS A 8 24.93 -34.84 2.67
C LYS A 8 24.13 -34.09 3.75
N ARG A 9 24.80 -33.71 4.83
CA ARG A 9 24.23 -32.93 5.94
C ARG A 9 23.70 -31.60 5.36
N ARG A 10 22.37 -31.44 5.31
CA ARG A 10 21.75 -30.20 4.83
C ARG A 10 21.82 -29.16 5.96
N LEU A 11 22.39 -28.00 5.66
CA LEU A 11 22.40 -26.85 6.58
C LEU A 11 20.96 -26.45 6.92
N THR A 12 20.67 -26.30 8.22
CA THR A 12 19.35 -25.91 8.70
C THR A 12 19.27 -24.39 8.94
N ARG A 13 18.05 -23.84 9.03
CA ARG A 13 17.86 -22.42 9.39
C ARG A 13 18.56 -22.03 10.71
N ARG A 14 18.68 -22.96 11.66
CA ARG A 14 19.38 -22.74 12.93
C ARG A 14 20.90 -22.69 12.77
N ASP A 15 21.47 -23.43 11.83
CA ASP A 15 22.91 -23.37 11.53
C ASP A 15 23.29 -22.03 10.90
N LEU A 16 22.41 -21.48 10.05
CA LEU A 16 22.57 -20.18 9.41
C LEU A 16 22.56 -19.02 10.42
N LEU A 17 21.68 -19.09 11.44
CA LEU A 17 21.62 -18.11 12.53
C LEU A 17 22.83 -18.20 13.48
N ARG A 18 23.44 -19.38 13.63
CA ARG A 18 24.64 -19.57 14.48
C ARG A 18 25.94 -19.17 13.77
N LEU A 19 26.01 -19.34 12.45
CA LEU A 19 27.19 -18.99 11.65
C LEU A 19 27.17 -17.54 11.13
N GLY A 20 25.99 -16.91 11.06
CA GLY A 20 25.81 -15.51 10.62
C GLY A 20 26.68 -14.46 11.34
N PRO A 21 26.86 -14.50 12.68
CA PRO A 21 27.68 -13.52 13.39
C PRO A 21 29.17 -13.58 13.02
N ALA A 22 29.69 -14.77 12.70
CA ALA A 22 31.10 -14.93 12.31
C ALA A 22 31.38 -14.43 10.88
N ALA A 23 30.41 -14.56 9.97
CA ALA A 23 30.50 -14.00 8.62
C ALA A 23 30.34 -12.46 8.61
N ALA A 24 29.59 -11.89 9.56
CA ALA A 24 29.44 -10.44 9.70
C ALA A 24 30.72 -9.74 10.21
N GLY A 25 31.55 -10.42 11.01
CA GLY A 25 32.82 -9.86 11.51
C GLY A 25 33.87 -9.61 10.42
N ALA A 26 33.92 -10.45 9.39
CA ALA A 26 34.87 -10.31 8.28
C ALA A 26 34.52 -9.18 7.30
N LEU A 27 33.24 -8.81 7.20
CA LEU A 27 32.76 -7.67 6.39
C LEU A 27 32.92 -6.31 7.09
N ALA A 28 33.19 -6.30 8.39
CA ALA A 28 33.37 -5.06 9.16
C ALA A 28 34.73 -4.36 8.94
N LEU A 29 35.71 -4.99 8.27
CA LEU A 29 36.96 -4.33 7.88
C LEU A 29 36.79 -3.28 6.77
N GLY A 30 35.63 -3.24 6.09
CA GLY A 30 35.33 -2.23 5.06
C GLY A 30 34.86 -0.88 5.62
N CYS A 31 34.39 -0.84 6.86
CA CYS A 31 33.93 0.39 7.50
C CYS A 31 35.07 1.02 8.31
N ARG A 32 35.99 1.72 7.64
CA ARG A 32 36.91 2.62 8.34
C ARG A 32 36.11 3.80 8.89
N PRO A 33 36.03 4.01 10.23
CA PRO A 33 35.29 5.14 10.82
C PRO A 33 35.98 6.51 10.61
N GLY A 34 36.86 6.64 9.60
CA GLY A 34 37.71 7.81 9.40
C GLY A 34 37.98 8.14 7.93
N ALA A 35 37.12 7.73 7.00
CA ALA A 35 37.17 8.31 5.66
C ALA A 35 36.75 9.78 5.76
N ALA A 36 37.69 10.70 5.51
CA ALA A 36 37.40 12.13 5.48
C ALA A 36 36.31 12.38 4.42
N PRO A 37 35.25 13.14 4.75
CA PRO A 37 34.21 13.45 3.78
C PRO A 37 34.80 14.24 2.60
N PRO A 38 34.24 14.10 1.40
CA PRO A 38 34.69 14.86 0.24
C PRO A 38 34.65 16.37 0.54
N PRO A 39 35.59 17.16 0.00
CA PRO A 39 35.65 18.59 0.23
C PRO A 39 34.31 19.24 -0.16
N GLY A 40 33.71 19.96 0.79
CA GLY A 40 32.38 20.58 0.64
C GLY A 40 31.24 19.90 1.42
N VAL A 41 31.46 18.72 2.00
CA VAL A 41 30.47 18.03 2.84
C VAL A 41 30.93 18.06 4.30
N SER A 42 30.50 19.06 5.08
CA SER A 42 30.75 19.05 6.53
C SER A 42 29.98 17.87 7.16
N PRO A 43 30.65 16.97 7.92
CA PRO A 43 30.01 15.87 8.62
C PRO A 43 29.16 16.47 9.75
N GLY A 44 27.90 16.78 9.44
CA GLY A 44 26.98 17.46 10.34
C GLY A 44 26.02 18.43 9.67
N SER A 45 26.25 18.82 8.41
CA SER A 45 25.47 19.92 7.82
C SER A 45 24.04 19.59 7.38
N ARG A 46 23.66 18.31 7.23
CA ARG A 46 22.23 17.91 7.07
C ARG A 46 21.96 16.53 7.66
N ARG A 47 21.70 16.46 8.97
CA ARG A 47 21.00 15.30 9.52
C ARG A 47 19.59 15.30 8.95
N ILE A 48 19.27 14.31 8.12
CA ILE A 48 17.87 14.05 7.73
C ILE A 48 17.14 13.67 9.02
N THR A 49 16.24 14.54 9.45
CA THR A 49 15.37 14.29 10.60
C THR A 49 14.16 13.47 10.16
N GLY A 50 13.70 12.58 11.05
CA GLY A 50 12.49 11.82 10.83
C GLY A 50 12.14 11.02 12.08
N ALA A 51 10.89 10.56 12.15
CA ALA A 51 10.43 9.65 13.16
C ALA A 51 9.67 8.51 12.49
N ILE A 52 9.72 7.32 13.10
CA ILE A 52 8.78 6.26 12.74
C ILE A 52 7.44 6.65 13.33
N VAL A 53 6.44 6.82 12.48
CA VAL A 53 5.09 7.20 12.87
C VAL A 53 4.19 5.97 12.85
N GLY A 54 3.59 5.62 13.99
CA GLY A 54 2.78 4.42 14.17
C GLY A 54 3.59 3.16 14.47
N ALA A 55 2.89 2.01 14.52
CA ALA A 55 3.45 0.68 14.85
C ALA A 55 4.30 0.70 16.13
N SER A 56 3.71 1.18 17.24
CA SER A 56 4.36 1.38 18.52
C SER A 56 4.95 0.09 19.06
N HIS A 57 6.24 -0.14 18.77
CA HIS A 57 6.98 -1.30 19.25
C HIS A 57 6.97 -1.40 20.77
N ARG A 58 6.93 -0.26 21.49
CA ARG A 58 6.82 -0.22 22.96
C ARG A 58 5.53 -0.85 23.45
N ILE A 59 4.39 -0.51 22.85
CA ILE A 59 3.09 -1.06 23.24
C ILE A 59 3.01 -2.54 22.83
N GLY A 60 3.48 -2.89 21.63
CA GLY A 60 3.55 -4.28 21.18
C GLY A 60 4.44 -5.17 22.08
N HIS A 61 5.57 -4.64 22.56
CA HIS A 61 6.43 -5.34 23.52
C HIS A 61 5.76 -5.50 24.89
N ARG A 62 5.08 -4.46 25.38
CA ARG A 62 4.30 -4.55 26.62
C ARG A 62 3.20 -5.61 26.53
N LEU A 63 2.51 -5.70 25.39
CA LEU A 63 1.51 -6.73 25.13
C LEU A 63 2.11 -8.13 25.19
N ARG A 64 3.27 -8.33 24.55
CA ARG A 64 4.01 -9.60 24.60
C ARG A 64 4.50 -9.95 26.01
N GLU A 65 4.94 -8.96 26.77
CA GLU A 65 5.48 -9.14 28.12
C GLU A 65 4.38 -9.34 29.18
N GLY A 66 3.13 -9.02 28.87
CA GLY A 66 2.01 -9.17 29.79
C GLY A 66 2.06 -8.22 30.99
N ALA A 67 2.89 -7.17 30.93
CA ALA A 67 3.09 -6.21 32.01
C ALA A 67 1.94 -5.18 32.09
N PHE A 68 0.74 -5.66 32.42
CA PHE A 68 -0.46 -4.84 32.60
C PHE A 68 -0.90 -4.83 34.06
N PRO A 69 -1.46 -3.69 34.55
CA PRO A 69 -2.11 -3.68 35.86
C PRO A 69 -3.32 -4.61 35.87
N ALA A 70 -3.80 -4.96 37.07
CA ALA A 70 -5.06 -5.68 37.20
C ALA A 70 -6.20 -4.92 36.48
N PRO A 71 -7.15 -5.63 35.85
CA PRO A 71 -8.26 -4.99 35.16
C PRO A 71 -9.08 -4.15 36.15
N GLN A 72 -9.33 -2.89 35.80
CA GLN A 72 -10.13 -1.97 36.61
C GLN A 72 -11.64 -2.15 36.36
N GLN A 73 -12.00 -2.69 35.21
CA GLN A 73 -13.39 -2.92 34.79
C GLN A 73 -13.45 -4.18 33.93
N THR A 74 -14.50 -4.97 34.12
CA THR A 74 -14.92 -6.05 33.24
C THR A 74 -16.29 -5.70 32.69
N ARG A 75 -16.49 -5.84 31.38
CA ARG A 75 -17.77 -5.58 30.71
C ARG A 75 -18.12 -6.77 29.84
N ASP A 76 -19.36 -7.23 29.98
CA ASP A 76 -19.94 -8.18 29.04
C ASP A 76 -20.58 -7.39 27.91
N VAL A 77 -20.17 -7.68 26.68
CA VAL A 77 -20.72 -7.07 25.46
C VAL A 77 -20.93 -8.16 24.41
N PRO A 78 -21.94 -8.04 23.53
CA PRO A 78 -22.24 -9.07 22.54
C PRO A 78 -21.10 -9.30 21.53
N VAL A 79 -20.41 -8.23 21.14
CA VAL A 79 -19.34 -8.28 20.14
C VAL A 79 -18.18 -7.38 20.55
N VAL A 80 -16.96 -7.93 20.51
CA VAL A 80 -15.71 -7.18 20.65
C VAL A 80 -14.93 -7.27 19.33
N ILE A 81 -14.60 -6.11 18.77
CA ILE A 81 -13.75 -5.97 17.59
C ILE A 81 -12.38 -5.49 18.07
N VAL A 82 -11.34 -6.29 17.79
CA VAL A 82 -9.96 -5.98 18.19
C VAL A 82 -9.19 -5.46 16.98
N GLY A 83 -8.79 -4.19 17.04
CA GLY A 83 -8.10 -3.45 15.99
C GLY A 83 -9.05 -2.54 15.22
N ALA A 84 -8.80 -1.22 15.27
CA ALA A 84 -9.50 -0.20 14.49
C ALA A 84 -8.77 0.16 13.20
N GLY A 85 -8.18 -0.84 12.53
CA GLY A 85 -7.76 -0.73 11.13
C GLY A 85 -8.96 -0.81 10.18
N ILE A 86 -8.72 -0.73 8.86
CA ILE A 86 -9.79 -0.74 7.85
C ILE A 86 -10.73 -1.95 7.98
N ALA A 87 -10.21 -3.13 8.33
CA ALA A 87 -11.02 -4.33 8.54
C ALA A 87 -11.97 -4.20 9.75
N GLY A 88 -11.47 -3.76 10.89
CA GLY A 88 -12.28 -3.60 12.10
C GLY A 88 -13.27 -2.45 12.00
N LEU A 89 -12.87 -1.34 11.38
CA LEU A 89 -13.77 -0.23 11.05
C LEU A 89 -14.87 -0.67 10.07
N SER A 90 -14.53 -1.46 9.05
CA SER A 90 -15.53 -2.00 8.11
C SER A 90 -16.50 -2.97 8.79
N ALA A 91 -16.01 -3.80 9.73
CA ALA A 91 -16.87 -4.68 10.53
C ALA A 91 -17.82 -3.86 11.43
N ALA A 92 -17.29 -2.87 12.14
CA ALA A 92 -18.07 -1.96 12.96
C ALA A 92 -19.12 -1.19 12.15
N TRP A 93 -18.73 -0.68 10.97
CA TRP A 93 -19.62 -0.01 10.03
C TRP A 93 -20.76 -0.95 9.59
N LYS A 94 -20.44 -2.19 9.18
CA LYS A 94 -21.46 -3.13 8.71
C LYS A 94 -22.44 -3.53 9.82
N LEU A 95 -21.96 -3.75 11.04
CA LEU A 95 -22.80 -4.03 12.21
C LEU A 95 -23.72 -2.84 12.53
N ALA A 96 -23.16 -1.63 12.59
CA ALA A 96 -23.94 -0.43 12.85
C ALA A 96 -25.02 -0.19 11.79
N ARG A 97 -24.68 -0.44 10.51
CA ARG A 97 -25.60 -0.35 9.37
C ARG A 97 -26.68 -1.42 9.40
N SER A 98 -26.40 -2.61 9.95
CA SER A 98 -27.41 -3.65 10.17
C SER A 98 -28.22 -3.46 11.47
N GLY A 99 -28.07 -2.30 12.15
CA GLY A 99 -28.80 -1.98 13.37
C GLY A 99 -28.19 -2.53 14.67
N MET A 100 -27.10 -3.30 14.59
CA MET A 100 -26.39 -3.79 15.78
C MET A 100 -25.36 -2.74 16.22
N ARG A 101 -25.71 -1.99 17.27
CA ARG A 101 -24.84 -0.93 17.83
C ARG A 101 -24.21 -1.28 19.18
N ASP A 102 -24.61 -2.41 19.76
CA ASP A 102 -24.05 -2.90 21.03
C ASP A 102 -22.80 -3.74 20.76
N PHE A 103 -21.71 -3.05 20.46
CA PHE A 103 -20.39 -3.64 20.27
C PHE A 103 -19.31 -2.69 20.77
N VAL A 104 -18.12 -3.22 21.03
CA VAL A 104 -16.94 -2.44 21.39
C VAL A 104 -15.86 -2.62 20.33
N LEU A 105 -15.30 -1.51 19.87
CA LEU A 105 -14.12 -1.47 19.00
C LEU A 105 -12.92 -1.03 19.84
N LEU A 106 -11.88 -1.88 19.90
CA LEU A 106 -10.66 -1.62 20.66
C LEU A 106 -9.50 -1.36 19.68
N GLU A 107 -8.71 -0.33 19.94
CA GLU A 107 -7.49 -0.03 19.19
C GLU A 107 -6.30 0.01 20.16
N LEU A 108 -5.18 -0.56 19.72
CA LEU A 108 -3.95 -0.62 20.51
C LEU A 108 -3.24 0.74 20.51
N GLU A 109 -3.30 1.42 19.39
CA GLU A 109 -2.69 2.72 19.14
C GLU A 109 -3.59 3.89 19.57
N PRO A 110 -3.06 5.13 19.65
CA PRO A 110 -3.86 6.30 20.03
C PRO A 110 -4.97 6.68 19.04
N GLU A 111 -4.85 6.26 17.78
CA GLU A 111 -5.75 6.65 16.70
C GLU A 111 -6.15 5.43 15.84
N PRO A 112 -7.35 5.40 15.25
CA PRO A 112 -7.75 4.35 14.32
C PRO A 112 -7.03 4.49 12.95
N GLY A 113 -7.35 3.60 12.02
CA GLY A 113 -6.91 3.63 10.62
C GLY A 113 -5.87 2.57 10.26
N GLY A 114 -5.08 2.08 11.22
CA GLY A 114 -4.03 1.09 10.98
C GLY A 114 -3.06 1.54 9.88
N ASN A 115 -2.92 0.75 8.81
CA ASN A 115 -2.06 1.09 7.67
C ASN A 115 -2.63 2.21 6.76
N ALA A 116 -3.88 2.62 6.94
CA ALA A 116 -4.53 3.67 6.16
C ALA A 116 -4.45 5.05 6.85
N ARG A 117 -3.43 5.29 7.68
CA ARG A 117 -3.21 6.57 8.35
C ARG A 117 -2.66 7.64 7.41
N TRP A 118 -2.89 8.89 7.79
CA TRP A 118 -2.49 10.09 7.08
C TRP A 118 -1.95 11.14 8.05
N GLY A 119 -1.11 12.03 7.54
CA GLY A 119 -0.74 13.28 8.18
C GLY A 119 -1.45 14.47 7.54
N ARG A 120 -1.17 15.68 8.04
CA ARG A 120 -1.66 16.93 7.47
C ARG A 120 -0.63 18.04 7.66
N ASN A 121 -0.54 18.94 6.69
CA ASN A 121 0.23 20.17 6.76
C ASN A 121 -0.69 21.39 6.48
N GLU A 122 -0.10 22.57 6.35
CA GLU A 122 -0.83 23.82 6.08
C GLU A 122 -1.60 23.81 4.74
N VAL A 123 -1.20 22.96 3.79
CA VAL A 123 -1.75 22.89 2.44
C VAL A 123 -2.79 21.77 2.33
N SER A 124 -2.46 20.55 2.76
CA SER A 124 -3.30 19.38 2.57
C SER A 124 -3.07 18.27 3.59
N ALA A 125 -4.02 17.34 3.66
CA ALA A 125 -3.74 16.00 4.18
C ALA A 125 -2.82 15.25 3.22
N TYR A 126 -2.03 14.32 3.73
CA TYR A 126 -1.15 13.46 2.93
C TYR A 126 -1.06 12.06 3.55
N PRO A 127 -0.98 11.00 2.74
CA PRO A 127 -0.98 9.65 3.26
C PRO A 127 0.37 9.26 3.87
N TRP A 128 0.35 8.47 4.94
CA TRP A 128 1.53 7.78 5.45
C TRP A 128 1.61 6.33 4.98
N GLY A 129 0.48 5.73 4.62
CA GLY A 129 0.39 4.35 4.15
C GLY A 129 -0.59 4.16 2.99
N ALA A 130 -1.45 3.16 3.11
CA ALA A 130 -2.43 2.80 2.08
C ALA A 130 -3.41 3.97 1.84
N HIS A 131 -3.48 4.43 0.59
CA HIS A 131 -4.24 5.65 0.24
C HIS A 131 -4.96 5.60 -1.10
N TYR A 132 -4.85 4.49 -1.84
CA TYR A 132 -5.62 4.22 -3.03
C TYR A 132 -6.11 2.78 -2.99
N VAL A 133 -7.25 2.56 -3.62
CA VAL A 133 -7.78 1.24 -3.93
C VAL A 133 -7.96 1.15 -5.44
N PRO A 134 -7.87 -0.06 -6.04
CA PRO A 134 -8.33 -0.24 -7.40
C PRO A 134 -9.78 0.22 -7.52
N VAL A 135 -10.16 0.74 -8.69
CA VAL A 135 -11.57 1.01 -8.97
C VAL A 135 -12.33 -0.31 -8.81
N PRO A 136 -13.28 -0.41 -7.86
CA PRO A 136 -13.87 -1.68 -7.49
C PRO A 136 -14.81 -2.17 -8.58
N GLY A 137 -14.62 -3.42 -9.00
CA GLY A 137 -15.51 -4.10 -9.95
C GLY A 137 -16.86 -4.48 -9.35
N PRO A 138 -17.78 -5.03 -10.15
CA PRO A 138 -19.13 -5.41 -9.71
C PRO A 138 -19.15 -6.39 -8.53
N GLU A 139 -18.14 -7.25 -8.41
CA GLU A 139 -18.00 -8.24 -7.34
C GLU A 139 -17.66 -7.62 -5.97
N ALA A 140 -17.11 -6.41 -5.94
CA ALA A 140 -16.69 -5.72 -4.73
C ALA A 140 -17.86 -4.97 -4.05
N THR A 141 -18.97 -5.67 -3.83
CA THR A 141 -20.25 -5.11 -3.39
C THR A 141 -20.15 -4.28 -2.11
N ALA A 142 -19.45 -4.78 -1.08
CA ALA A 142 -19.28 -4.07 0.19
C ALA A 142 -18.44 -2.79 0.05
N VAL A 143 -17.44 -2.80 -0.83
CA VAL A 143 -16.60 -1.62 -1.09
C VAL A 143 -17.41 -0.57 -1.85
N ARG A 144 -18.17 -0.97 -2.88
CA ARG A 144 -19.06 -0.06 -3.61
C ARG A 144 -20.11 0.56 -2.70
N GLU A 145 -20.77 -0.24 -1.86
CA GLU A 145 -21.74 0.25 -0.86
C GLU A 145 -21.11 1.29 0.07
N LEU A 146 -19.88 1.04 0.55
CA LEU A 146 -19.17 1.98 1.41
C LEU A 146 -18.80 3.27 0.66
N LEU A 147 -18.30 3.18 -0.58
CA LEU A 147 -17.94 4.36 -1.38
C LEU A 147 -19.16 5.21 -1.73
N GLU A 148 -20.31 4.59 -2.01
CA GLU A 148 -21.59 5.29 -2.20
C GLU A 148 -22.01 6.03 -0.93
N GLU A 149 -21.96 5.37 0.24
CA GLU A 149 -22.31 6.00 1.52
C GLU A 149 -21.37 7.16 1.89
N MET A 150 -20.09 7.06 1.54
CA MET A 150 -19.11 8.13 1.73
C MET A 150 -19.23 9.26 0.68
N GLY A 151 -20.10 9.13 -0.32
CA GLY A 151 -20.32 10.15 -1.36
C GLY A 151 -19.20 10.20 -2.41
N LEU A 152 -18.45 9.12 -2.60
CA LEU A 152 -17.42 9.04 -3.65
C LEU A 152 -18.01 8.72 -5.03
N VAL A 153 -19.19 8.11 -5.07
CA VAL A 153 -19.96 7.85 -6.30
C VAL A 153 -20.94 9.02 -6.51
N GLN A 154 -20.86 9.67 -7.68
CA GLN A 154 -21.72 10.79 -8.05
C GLN A 154 -23.02 10.35 -8.71
N ASP A 155 -22.95 9.31 -9.55
CA ASP A 155 -24.08 8.79 -10.32
C ASP A 155 -23.79 7.35 -10.80
N HIS A 156 -24.71 6.74 -11.53
CA HIS A 156 -24.54 5.43 -12.17
C HIS A 156 -24.80 5.51 -13.67
N GLY A 157 -23.97 4.80 -14.43
CA GLY A 157 -24.12 4.66 -15.88
C GLY A 157 -25.31 3.80 -16.29
N PRO A 158 -25.63 3.73 -17.60
CA PRO A 158 -26.74 2.92 -18.11
C PRO A 158 -26.64 1.42 -17.82
N ASP A 159 -25.43 0.92 -17.55
CA ASP A 159 -25.10 -0.45 -17.17
C ASP A 159 -25.03 -0.67 -15.65
N GLY A 160 -25.30 0.37 -14.85
CA GLY A 160 -25.19 0.32 -13.39
C GLY A 160 -23.76 0.47 -12.86
N GLU A 161 -22.80 0.82 -13.72
CA GLU A 161 -21.44 1.12 -13.29
C GLU A 161 -21.36 2.46 -12.54
N PRO A 162 -20.62 2.54 -11.43
CA PRO A 162 -20.55 3.76 -10.63
C PRO A 162 -19.69 4.81 -11.33
N ILE A 163 -20.22 6.03 -11.45
CA ILE A 163 -19.51 7.20 -11.94
C ILE A 163 -18.90 7.92 -10.73
N TYR A 164 -17.58 7.84 -10.57
CA TYR A 164 -16.85 8.49 -9.49
C TYR A 164 -16.52 9.95 -9.82
N ASP A 165 -16.42 10.79 -8.78
CA ASP A 165 -15.87 12.14 -8.93
C ASP A 165 -14.43 12.05 -9.45
N PRO A 166 -14.09 12.70 -10.58
CA PRO A 166 -12.73 12.68 -11.13
C PRO A 166 -11.65 13.13 -10.13
N ARG A 167 -12.00 13.98 -9.14
CA ARG A 167 -11.08 14.46 -8.10
C ARG A 167 -10.65 13.36 -7.12
N HIS A 168 -11.39 12.25 -7.07
CA HIS A 168 -11.08 11.09 -6.21
C HIS A 168 -10.38 9.95 -6.96
N LEU A 169 -10.19 10.08 -8.28
CA LEU A 169 -9.51 9.07 -9.08
C LEU A 169 -8.02 9.37 -9.19
N CYS A 170 -7.20 8.35 -8.94
CA CYS A 170 -5.79 8.42 -9.29
C CYS A 170 -5.66 8.40 -10.82
N HIS A 171 -5.31 9.54 -11.41
CA HIS A 171 -4.97 9.58 -12.82
C HIS A 171 -3.67 8.80 -13.04
N ALA A 172 -3.72 7.84 -13.97
CA ALA A 172 -2.50 7.22 -14.46
C ALA A 172 -1.57 8.32 -14.97
N PRO A 173 -0.27 8.31 -14.63
CA PRO A 173 0.66 9.25 -15.23
C PRO A 173 0.57 9.06 -16.75
N GLN A 174 0.18 10.11 -17.45
CA GLN A 174 0.28 10.17 -18.91
C GLN A 174 1.76 10.30 -19.22
N GLU A 175 2.47 9.18 -19.21
CA GLU A 175 3.90 9.18 -19.46
C GLU A 175 4.13 9.51 -20.94
N ARG A 176 4.83 10.63 -21.17
CA ARG A 176 5.51 10.91 -22.41
C ARG A 176 6.97 10.60 -22.17
N LEU A 177 7.43 9.46 -22.68
CA LEU A 177 8.81 9.07 -22.57
C LEU A 177 9.52 9.33 -23.90
N PHE A 178 10.63 10.04 -23.84
CA PHE A 178 11.50 10.23 -24.99
C PHE A 178 12.49 9.07 -25.04
N ILE A 179 12.26 8.11 -25.95
CA ILE A 179 13.04 6.87 -26.10
C ILE A 179 13.42 6.72 -27.58
N ASP A 180 14.68 6.43 -27.87
CA ASP A 180 15.23 6.25 -29.22
C ASP A 180 15.01 7.45 -30.16
N GLY A 181 15.02 8.67 -29.62
CA GLY A 181 14.82 9.89 -30.40
C GLY A 181 13.36 10.21 -30.71
N GLU A 182 12.41 9.44 -30.18
CA GLU A 182 10.98 9.62 -30.41
C GLU A 182 10.23 9.79 -29.10
N TRP A 183 9.21 10.66 -29.12
CA TRP A 183 8.25 10.76 -28.02
C TRP A 183 7.26 9.60 -28.13
N ARG A 184 7.30 8.70 -27.15
CA ARG A 184 6.34 7.61 -27.00
C ARG A 184 5.29 8.00 -25.98
N GLY A 185 4.02 7.77 -26.32
CA GLY A 185 2.93 7.79 -25.33
C GLY A 185 2.96 6.55 -24.45
N GLU A 186 2.01 6.51 -23.51
CA GLU A 186 1.76 5.48 -22.49
C GLU A 186 2.45 4.13 -22.72
N ILE A 187 3.33 3.75 -21.78
CA ILE A 187 3.81 2.37 -21.68
C ILE A 187 2.79 1.58 -20.87
N SER A 188 1.75 1.06 -21.51
CA SER A 188 0.90 0.04 -20.85
C SER A 188 1.55 -1.34 -20.98
N ALA A 189 1.50 -2.15 -19.91
CA ALA A 189 1.93 -3.56 -19.97
C ALA A 189 1.17 -4.36 -21.04
N ARG A 190 -0.03 -3.89 -21.40
CA ARG A 190 -0.86 -4.42 -22.49
C ARG A 190 -0.29 -4.08 -23.88
N ALA A 191 0.27 -2.88 -24.05
CA ALA A 191 0.94 -2.46 -25.28
C ALA A 191 2.26 -3.22 -25.53
N GLN A 192 2.99 -3.57 -24.46
CA GLN A 192 4.25 -4.32 -24.59
C GLN A 192 4.07 -5.81 -24.92
N THR A 193 2.93 -6.40 -24.56
CA THR A 193 2.67 -7.84 -24.77
C THR A 193 2.01 -8.15 -26.12
N GLY A 194 1.76 -7.15 -26.96
CA GLY A 194 1.14 -7.32 -28.29
C GLY A 194 -0.32 -7.78 -28.26
N ALA A 195 -0.91 -7.95 -27.07
CA ALA A 195 -2.26 -8.46 -26.90
C ALA A 195 -3.28 -7.30 -26.85
N GLY A 196 -3.62 -6.80 -28.04
CA GLY A 196 -4.82 -5.97 -28.23
C GLY A 196 -4.54 -4.53 -28.65
N ALA A 197 -4.12 -4.34 -29.90
CA ALA A 197 -4.37 -3.06 -30.57
C ALA A 197 -5.85 -3.03 -30.98
N PRO A 198 -6.66 -2.02 -30.59
CA PRO A 198 -7.98 -1.85 -31.16
C PRO A 198 -7.83 -1.50 -32.64
N ARG A 199 -8.50 -2.25 -33.52
CA ARG A 199 -8.63 -1.92 -34.94
C ARG A 199 -9.27 -0.54 -35.06
N ALA A 200 -8.51 0.45 -35.49
CA ALA A 200 -9.04 1.75 -35.88
C ALA A 200 -10.14 1.53 -36.94
N ALA A 201 -11.35 1.96 -36.62
CA ALA A 201 -12.44 2.02 -37.58
C ALA A 201 -12.03 2.99 -38.70
N ALA A 202 -11.99 2.48 -39.94
CA ALA A 202 -11.70 3.27 -41.12
C ALA A 202 -12.78 4.36 -41.28
N ALA A 203 -12.43 5.60 -40.92
CA ALA A 203 -13.20 6.76 -41.30
C ALA A 203 -13.16 6.88 -42.83
N ARG A 204 -14.36 6.88 -43.42
CA ARG A 204 -14.60 7.01 -44.86
C ARG A 204 -13.97 8.31 -45.39
N GLY A 205 -12.89 8.20 -46.13
CA GLY A 205 -12.36 9.28 -46.96
C GLY A 205 -13.17 9.40 -48.24
N GLY A 206 -14.05 10.40 -48.32
CA GLY A 206 -14.67 10.83 -49.56
C GLY A 206 -13.59 11.35 -50.51
N LEU A 207 -13.47 10.72 -51.68
CA LEU A 207 -12.58 11.13 -52.75
C LEU A 207 -13.06 12.43 -53.40
N GLY A 208 -12.10 13.29 -53.70
CA GLY A 208 -12.29 14.65 -54.21
C GLY A 208 -12.98 14.74 -55.57
N GLY A 209 -13.75 15.81 -55.74
CA GLY A 209 -14.20 16.31 -57.04
C GLY A 209 -13.17 17.31 -57.61
N PRO A 210 -12.92 17.33 -58.93
CA PRO A 210 -11.88 18.15 -59.53
C PRO A 210 -12.32 19.60 -59.71
N HIS A 211 -11.38 20.51 -59.44
CA HIS A 211 -11.38 21.90 -59.88
C HIS A 211 -11.73 22.04 -61.38
N ARG A 212 -12.66 22.94 -61.71
CA ARG A 212 -12.63 23.73 -62.94
C ARG A 212 -13.07 25.16 -62.65
N ARG A 213 -12.14 26.08 -62.98
CA ARG A 213 -12.20 27.52 -63.29
C ARG A 213 -13.26 28.39 -62.61
#